data_AF-A0A2V9FA54-F1
#
_entry.id   AF-A0A2V9FA54-F1
#
_cell.length_a   1.000
_cell.length_b   1.000
_cell.length_c   1.000
_cell.angle_alpha   90.00
_cell.angle_beta   90.00
_cell.angle_gamma   90.00
#
_symmetry.space_group_name_H-M   'P 1'
#
loop_
_entity.id
_entity.type
_entity.pdbx_description
1 polymer ?
#
loop_
_entity_poly.entity_id
_entity_poly.type
_entity_poly.pdbx_seq_one_letter_code
_entity_poly.pdbx_strand_id
1 'polypeptide(L)'
;QGGDERVIDEPERLPTARLHFHVSSSGSGFITGANCEQFGIALAMLGGGREKKEDQIDHGVGLEFHKRIGDRVKKGEPLATIHYNSDAKLAEAQALIAGSYFVGENAPQDERPLVRRIIGA
;
A
#
# COMPACT_ATOMS: atom_id res chain seq x y z
N GLN A 1 18.57 -15.52 15.69
CA GLN A 1 17.11 -15.74 15.67
C GLN A 1 16.69 -16.90 14.73
N GLY A 2 17.61 -17.68 14.14
CA GLY A 2 17.26 -18.96 13.47
C GLY A 2 16.63 -18.84 12.08
N GLY A 3 16.71 -17.69 11.41
CA GLY A 3 16.22 -17.50 10.04
C GLY A 3 17.10 -18.20 9.00
N ASP A 4 16.52 -18.45 7.82
CA ASP A 4 17.24 -18.96 6.66
C ASP A 4 18.01 -17.82 5.97
N GLU A 5 19.35 -17.86 6.03
CA GLU A 5 20.21 -16.79 5.50
C GLU A 5 20.14 -16.66 3.98
N ARG A 6 19.77 -17.73 3.27
CA ARG A 6 19.63 -17.72 1.81
C ARG A 6 18.61 -16.69 1.33
N VAL A 7 17.61 -16.35 2.15
CA VAL A 7 16.58 -15.35 1.84
C VAL A 7 17.18 -13.97 1.55
N ILE A 8 18.40 -13.70 2.04
CA ILE A 8 19.11 -12.43 1.76
C ILE A 8 19.48 -12.33 0.28
N ASP A 9 20.03 -13.40 -0.30
CA ASP A 9 20.48 -13.44 -1.70
C ASP A 9 19.39 -13.97 -2.65
N GLU A 10 18.42 -14.72 -2.12
CA GLU A 10 17.28 -15.34 -2.82
C GLU A 10 15.94 -14.81 -2.24
N PRO A 11 15.59 -13.52 -2.42
CA PRO A 11 14.40 -12.92 -1.82
C PRO A 11 13.08 -13.52 -2.30
N GLU A 12 13.07 -14.21 -3.45
CA GLU A 12 11.93 -14.97 -3.96
C GLU A 12 11.51 -16.14 -3.06
N ARG A 13 12.35 -16.50 -2.09
CA ARG A 13 12.00 -17.46 -1.02
C ARG A 13 11.02 -16.88 0.01
N LEU A 14 10.83 -15.56 0.03
CA LEU A 14 9.84 -14.94 0.89
C LEU A 14 8.43 -15.39 0.49
N PRO A 15 7.48 -15.46 1.44
CA PRO A 15 6.08 -15.72 1.11
C PRO A 15 5.56 -14.69 0.10
N THR A 16 4.90 -15.16 -0.96
CA THR A 16 4.27 -14.31 -1.98
C THR A 16 2.78 -14.63 -2.10
N ALA A 17 1.96 -13.61 -2.33
CA ALA A 17 0.56 -13.80 -2.68
C ALA A 17 0.39 -14.55 -4.01
N ARG A 18 -0.73 -15.27 -4.14
CA ARG A 18 -1.10 -16.00 -5.37
C ARG A 18 -1.77 -15.11 -6.41
N LEU A 19 -2.43 -14.04 -5.97
CA LEU A 19 -3.23 -13.16 -6.81
C LEU A 19 -2.79 -11.70 -6.66
N HIS A 20 -2.97 -10.94 -7.73
CA HIS A 20 -2.61 -9.54 -7.81
C HIS A 20 -3.73 -8.74 -8.45
N PHE A 21 -4.06 -7.58 -7.88
CA PHE A 21 -5.07 -6.67 -8.42
C PHE A 21 -4.55 -5.25 -8.50
N HIS A 22 -4.77 -4.55 -9.62
CA HIS A 22 -4.34 -3.16 -9.78
C HIS A 22 -5.44 -2.18 -9.41
N VAL A 23 -5.12 -1.27 -8.49
CA VAL A 23 -5.99 -0.12 -8.19
C VAL A 23 -5.56 1.03 -9.08
N SER A 24 -6.37 1.38 -10.06
CA SER A 24 -6.09 2.45 -11.01
C SER A 24 -6.73 3.78 -10.60
N SER A 25 -6.10 4.89 -11.00
CA SER A 25 -6.62 6.24 -10.78
C SER A 25 -7.92 6.50 -11.53
N SER A 26 -8.90 7.10 -10.86
CA SER A 26 -10.16 7.54 -11.47
C SER A 26 -10.02 8.85 -12.27
N GLY A 27 -8.93 9.59 -12.08
CA GLY A 27 -8.69 10.90 -12.68
C GLY A 27 -7.23 11.14 -13.07
N SER A 28 -7.00 12.22 -13.80
CA SER A 28 -5.67 12.69 -14.18
C SER A 28 -5.29 13.92 -13.36
N GLY A 29 -4.03 14.04 -12.95
CA GLY A 29 -3.54 15.16 -12.13
C GLY A 29 -2.27 14.78 -11.38
N PHE A 30 -2.13 15.30 -10.18
CA PHE A 30 -1.06 14.98 -9.24
C PHE A 30 -1.64 14.34 -7.98
N ILE A 31 -0.93 13.39 -7.38
CA ILE A 31 -1.27 12.87 -6.06
C ILE A 31 -0.98 13.98 -5.03
N THR A 32 -2.03 14.54 -4.45
CA THR A 32 -1.91 15.66 -3.50
C THR A 32 -1.86 15.22 -2.04
N GLY A 33 -2.29 13.99 -1.78
CA GLY A 33 -2.28 13.40 -0.45
C GLY A 33 -2.75 11.96 -0.48
N ALA A 34 -2.64 11.29 0.66
CA ALA A 34 -3.20 9.98 0.86
C ALA A 34 -3.63 9.74 2.31
N ASN A 35 -4.61 8.87 2.52
CA ASN A 35 -5.03 8.42 3.84
C ASN A 35 -4.32 7.10 4.21
N CYS A 36 -3.21 7.20 4.93
CA CYS A 36 -2.39 6.03 5.29
C CYS A 36 -3.10 5.05 6.24
N GLU A 37 -4.00 5.55 7.10
CA GLU A 37 -4.75 4.69 8.02
C GLU A 37 -5.66 3.72 7.26
N GLN A 38 -6.34 4.21 6.22
CA GLN A 38 -7.23 3.41 5.39
C GLN A 38 -6.48 2.36 4.57
N PHE A 39 -5.25 2.63 4.14
CA PHE A 39 -4.38 1.59 3.56
C PHE A 39 -4.07 0.47 4.56
N GLY A 40 -3.78 0.82 5.81
CA GLY A 40 -3.54 -0.16 6.88
C GLY A 40 -4.77 -1.02 7.19
N ILE A 41 -5.95 -0.41 7.26
CA ILE A 41 -7.22 -1.10 7.45
C ILE A 41 -7.49 -2.06 6.29
N ALA A 42 -7.35 -1.60 5.04
CA ALA A 42 -7.53 -2.43 3.86
C ALA A 42 -6.56 -3.64 3.85
N LEU A 43 -5.30 -3.44 4.24
CA LEU A 43 -4.34 -4.53 4.34
C LEU A 43 -4.70 -5.53 5.45
N ALA A 44 -5.18 -5.06 6.61
CA ALA A 44 -5.64 -5.93 7.68
C ALA A 44 -6.82 -6.81 7.24
N MET A 45 -7.78 -6.25 6.51
CA MET A 45 -8.92 -6.99 5.95
C MET A 45 -8.52 -8.07 4.95
N LEU A 46 -7.37 -7.89 4.28
CA LEU A 46 -6.81 -8.86 3.33
C LEU A 46 -5.95 -9.94 4.01
N GLY A 47 -5.80 -9.89 5.34
CA GLY A 47 -5.03 -10.85 6.13
C GLY A 47 -3.61 -10.40 6.46
N GLY A 48 -3.19 -9.19 6.05
CA GLY A 48 -1.86 -8.65 6.35
C GLY A 48 -1.74 -8.06 7.77
N GLY A 49 -2.80 -8.14 8.55
CA GLY A 49 -2.89 -7.62 9.91
C GLY A 49 -3.80 -8.48 10.77
N ARG A 50 -3.98 -8.06 12.02
CA ARG A 50 -4.83 -8.73 13.00
C ARG A 50 -6.01 -7.84 13.36
N GLU A 51 -7.24 -8.31 13.17
CA GLU A 51 -8.41 -7.65 13.74
C GLU A 51 -8.57 -8.04 15.21
N LYS A 52 -8.23 -9.29 15.54
CA LYS A 52 -8.17 -9.86 16.88
C LYS A 52 -6.78 -10.43 17.15
N LYS A 53 -6.42 -10.50 18.43
CA LYS A 53 -5.09 -10.94 18.86
C LYS A 53 -4.72 -12.34 18.33
N GLU A 54 -5.70 -13.22 18.19
CA GLU A 54 -5.54 -14.61 17.79
C GLU A 54 -5.46 -14.82 16.27
N ASP A 55 -5.73 -13.78 15.47
CA ASP A 55 -5.75 -13.90 14.01
C ASP A 55 -4.36 -14.26 13.47
N GLN A 56 -4.35 -15.17 12.49
CA GLN A 56 -3.14 -15.48 11.72
C GLN A 56 -2.91 -14.39 10.68
N ILE A 57 -1.65 -13.98 10.55
CA ILE A 57 -1.23 -13.06 9.49
C ILE A 57 -0.82 -13.88 8.28
N ASP A 58 -1.34 -13.51 7.12
CA ASP A 58 -0.80 -13.94 5.84
C ASP A 58 0.41 -13.07 5.49
N HIS A 59 1.60 -13.67 5.47
CA HIS A 59 2.84 -12.94 5.19
C HIS A 59 3.09 -12.71 3.69
N GLY A 60 2.27 -13.29 2.81
CA GLY A 60 2.38 -13.08 1.36
C GLY A 60 1.54 -11.93 0.83
N VAL A 61 0.55 -11.45 1.59
CA VAL A 61 -0.31 -10.33 1.17
C VAL A 61 0.36 -8.99 1.48
N GLY A 62 -0.01 -7.96 0.72
CA GLY A 62 0.65 -6.67 0.78
C GLY A 62 0.08 -5.62 -0.16
N LEU A 63 0.53 -4.38 0.04
CA LEU A 63 0.27 -3.27 -0.87
C LEU A 63 1.60 -2.77 -1.44
N GLU A 64 1.68 -2.72 -2.76
CA GLU A 64 2.79 -2.12 -3.49
C GLU A 64 2.34 -0.79 -4.09
N PHE A 65 3.01 0.29 -3.70
CA PHE A 65 2.62 1.66 -4.10
C PHE A 65 3.43 2.12 -5.31
N HIS A 66 2.74 2.47 -6.40
CA HIS A 66 3.35 2.92 -7.66
C HIS A 66 3.47 4.44 -7.77
N LYS A 67 2.72 5.17 -6.93
CA LYS A 67 2.67 6.63 -6.91
C LYS A 67 2.86 7.17 -5.51
N ARG A 68 3.66 8.23 -5.40
CA ARG A 68 3.91 9.02 -4.20
C ARG A 68 3.19 10.36 -4.27
N ILE A 69 3.03 11.02 -3.13
CA ILE A 69 2.55 12.40 -3.08
C ILE A 69 3.50 13.28 -3.90
N GLY A 70 2.96 14.07 -4.82
CA GLY A 70 3.71 14.86 -5.79
C GLY A 70 3.80 14.22 -7.18
N ASP A 71 3.57 12.92 -7.32
CA ASP A 71 3.66 12.26 -8.61
C ASP A 71 2.46 12.61 -9.50
N ARG A 72 2.74 12.75 -10.80
CA ARG A 72 1.70 12.87 -11.82
C ARG A 72 1.07 11.51 -12.12
N VAL A 73 -0.24 11.51 -12.35
CA VAL A 73 -1.02 10.32 -12.71
C VAL A 73 -2.04 10.63 -13.81
N LYS A 74 -2.33 9.65 -14.65
CA LYS A 74 -3.42 9.68 -15.63
C LYS A 74 -4.60 8.82 -15.18
N LYS A 75 -5.80 9.14 -15.63
CA LYS A 75 -6.96 8.26 -15.49
C LYS A 75 -6.64 6.87 -16.06
N GLY A 76 -6.92 5.83 -15.28
CA GLY A 76 -6.64 4.42 -15.61
C GLY A 76 -5.24 3.94 -15.26
N GLU A 77 -4.31 4.84 -14.91
CA GLU A 77 -2.95 4.48 -14.52
C GLU A 77 -2.92 3.81 -13.12
N PRO A 78 -2.18 2.72 -12.92
CA PRO A 78 -2.06 2.06 -11.61
C PRO A 78 -1.49 3.00 -10.53
N LEU A 79 -2.17 3.04 -9.39
CA LEU A 79 -1.75 3.72 -8.16
C LEU A 79 -1.06 2.77 -7.18
N ALA A 80 -1.62 1.56 -7.05
CA ALA A 80 -1.09 0.49 -6.22
C ALA A 80 -1.45 -0.89 -6.79
N THR A 81 -0.66 -1.90 -6.39
CA THR A 81 -1.01 -3.31 -6.57
C THR A 81 -1.33 -3.93 -5.21
N ILE A 82 -2.48 -4.60 -5.17
CA ILE A 82 -2.91 -5.43 -4.05
C ILE A 82 -2.37 -6.83 -4.30
N HIS A 83 -1.53 -7.32 -3.39
CA HIS A 83 -1.07 -8.71 -3.30
C HIS A 83 -2.01 -9.43 -2.34
N TYR A 84 -2.78 -10.43 -2.78
CA TYR A 84 -3.83 -11.05 -1.98
C TYR A 84 -4.02 -12.55 -2.27
N ASN A 85 -4.70 -13.26 -1.35
CA ASN A 85 -4.89 -14.72 -1.44
C ASN A 85 -6.36 -15.18 -1.43
N SER A 86 -7.32 -14.27 -1.24
CA SER A 86 -8.76 -14.55 -1.19
C SER A 86 -9.59 -13.35 -1.70
N ASP A 87 -10.54 -13.59 -2.60
CA ASP A 87 -11.42 -12.55 -3.13
C ASP A 87 -12.49 -12.06 -2.14
N ALA A 88 -12.67 -12.73 -1.00
CA ALA A 88 -13.77 -12.50 -0.06
C ALA A 88 -13.90 -11.04 0.41
N LYS A 89 -12.78 -10.32 0.51
CA LYS A 89 -12.71 -8.92 0.95
C LYS A 89 -12.08 -7.98 -0.08
N LEU A 90 -11.79 -8.48 -1.28
CA LEU A 90 -11.06 -7.73 -2.30
C LEU A 90 -11.79 -6.46 -2.73
N ALA A 91 -13.09 -6.53 -3.02
CA ALA A 91 -13.84 -5.38 -3.49
C ALA A 91 -13.91 -4.25 -2.44
N GLU A 92 -14.06 -4.63 -1.16
CA GLU A 92 -14.10 -3.69 -0.04
C GLU A 92 -12.72 -3.02 0.16
N ALA A 93 -11.65 -3.81 0.16
CA ALA A 93 -10.28 -3.31 0.24
C ALA A 93 -9.92 -2.42 -0.96
N GLN A 94 -10.30 -2.80 -2.18
CA GLN A 94 -10.09 -2.01 -3.39
C GLN A 94 -10.75 -0.64 -3.27
N ALA A 95 -11.99 -0.57 -2.80
CA ALA A 95 -12.72 0.68 -2.63
C ALA A 95 -12.03 1.60 -1.60
N LEU A 96 -11.60 1.04 -0.46
CA LEU A 96 -10.84 1.77 0.55
C LEU A 96 -9.53 2.32 -0.01
N ILE A 97 -8.74 1.49 -0.69
CA ILE A 97 -7.45 1.89 -1.25
C ILE A 97 -7.64 2.97 -2.32
N ALA A 98 -8.60 2.80 -3.24
CA ALA A 98 -8.89 3.80 -4.27
C ALA A 98 -9.34 5.14 -3.66
N GLY A 99 -10.21 5.10 -2.65
CA GLY A 99 -10.69 6.29 -1.93
C GLY A 99 -9.64 6.95 -1.04
N SER A 100 -8.51 6.28 -0.80
CA SER A 100 -7.42 6.79 0.04
C SER A 100 -6.47 7.70 -0.72
N TYR A 101 -6.53 7.76 -2.06
CA TYR A 101 -5.72 8.69 -2.86
C TYR A 101 -6.46 9.98 -3.15
N PHE A 102 -5.77 11.11 -2.99
CA PHE A 102 -6.30 12.42 -3.38
C PHE A 102 -5.57 12.89 -4.64
N VAL A 103 -6.34 13.22 -5.69
CA VAL A 103 -5.83 13.70 -6.96
C VAL A 103 -6.28 15.14 -7.17
N GLY A 104 -5.33 16.04 -7.43
CA GLY A 104 -5.58 17.45 -7.71
C GLY A 104 -4.93 17.91 -9.01
N GLU A 105 -5.28 19.12 -9.46
CA GLU A 105 -4.79 19.67 -10.74
C GLU A 105 -3.30 20.05 -10.69
N ASN A 106 -2.83 20.53 -9.54
CA ASN A 106 -1.46 21.00 -9.33
C ASN A 106 -0.72 20.10 -8.35
N ALA A 107 0.60 20.00 -8.52
CA ALA A 107 1.46 19.34 -7.54
C ALA A 107 1.38 20.09 -6.17
N PRO A 108 1.49 19.38 -5.03
CA PRO A 108 1.64 20.00 -3.73
C PRO A 108 2.80 21.00 -3.72
N GLN A 109 2.56 22.20 -3.16
CA GLN A 109 3.59 23.25 -3.13
C GLN A 109 4.63 23.05 -2.01
N ASP A 110 4.25 22.35 -0.93
CA ASP A 110 5.13 22.12 0.21
C ASP A 110 5.82 20.76 0.14
N GLU A 111 7.14 20.77 -0.01
CA GLU A 111 7.97 19.59 0.26
C GLU A 111 7.96 19.31 1.77
N ARG A 112 7.27 18.23 2.17
CA ARG A 112 7.24 17.81 3.57
C ARG A 112 8.53 17.03 3.88
N PRO A 113 9.39 17.50 4.80
CA PRO A 113 10.60 16.76 5.13
C PRO A 113 10.23 15.45 5.83
N LEU A 114 10.91 14.36 5.45
CA LEU A 114 10.74 13.06 6.11
C LEU A 114 11.11 13.13 7.59
N VAL A 115 12.15 13.89 7.92
CA VAL A 115 12.57 14.19 9.29
C VAL A 115 12.21 15.63 9.60
N ARG A 116 11.17 15.83 10.41
CA ARG A 116 10.73 17.18 10.78
C ARG A 116 11.68 17.88 11.75
N ARG A 117 12.16 17.16 12.77
CA ARG A 117 13.05 17.68 13.82
C ARG A 117 13.68 16.54 14.63
N ILE A 118 14.91 16.73 15.10
CA ILE A 118 15.56 15.90 16.12
C ILE A 118 15.43 16.61 17.47
N ILE A 119 15.03 15.90 18.52
CA ILE A 119 14.83 16.47 19.88
C ILE A 119 15.93 15.92 20.79
N GLY A 120 16.73 16.81 21.41
CA GLY A 120 17.76 16.44 22.38
C GLY A 120 19.15 16.12 21.80
N ALA A 121 19.44 16.57 20.57
CA ALA A 121 20.79 16.56 20.00
C ALA A 121 21.63 17.76 20.46
#